data_AF-A0A089MHQ6-F1
#
_entry.id   AF-A0A089MHQ6-F1
#
_cell.length_a   1.000
_cell.length_b   1.000
_cell.length_c   1.000
_cell.angle_alpha   90.00
_cell.angle_beta   90.00
_cell.angle_gamma   90.00
#
_symmetry.space_group_name_H-M   'P 1'
#
loop_
_entity.id
_entity.type
_entity.pdbx_description
1 polymer ?
#
loop_
_entity_poly.entity_id
_entity_poly.type
_entity_poly.pdbx_seq_one_letter_code
_entity_poly.pdbx_strand_id
1 'polypeptide(L)'
;MSKVGRNDLCPCGSGKKYKKCCLDKETSAVESILRLVTTENAAAQEAVFSESGQEQSAVEPAVRTESKLTLPKLKKMVSRELKWEHPAHEQLALQLIESMRNQYDRELILEALVLWNGFSRQTKPAVKKAGSFCAAIEYLLSEEYGFMLSHADLADKYEVTSATISRKVKEIYNYVEEYGMGGEADELIALNGPGTPKEKAHSLLHKAMEATSAKRRVQLAETALEIYPDSPEAYLILAEDSENEHEARKFLKAGIEAGRRELGELYFAKHKGYFWGFHETRPYIRICQSYAESCWFGGKAEEAAEMLEHILELNTDDNTGARYLLAAVYLYSNQLKEAERVIKKYGEDDAAAAFAYDRIVLEYKKNGITSQLKMLYRVARGVNKHVPDYLLGVKRLPHNLPDFVGMGDSNEAIEYVIMHSRLWASMPDLLKWMLKQ
;
A
#
# COMPACT_ATOMS: atom_id res chain seq x y z
N MET A 1 -22.50 27.25 22.54
CA MET A 1 -21.70 27.01 21.31
C MET A 1 -22.23 25.74 20.67
N SER A 2 -22.46 25.74 19.36
CA SER A 2 -22.95 24.57 18.61
C SER A 2 -21.91 23.45 18.63
N LYS A 3 -22.34 22.20 18.86
CA LYS A 3 -21.46 21.03 18.77
C LYS A 3 -21.07 20.81 17.30
N VAL A 4 -19.77 20.75 17.03
CA VAL A 4 -19.22 20.44 15.70
C VAL A 4 -19.56 18.99 15.34
N GLY A 5 -20.15 18.79 14.15
CA GLY A 5 -20.54 17.49 13.65
C GLY A 5 -19.35 16.64 13.20
N ARG A 6 -19.46 15.31 13.32
CA ARG A 6 -18.40 14.33 13.01
C ARG A 6 -17.84 14.45 11.57
N ASN A 7 -18.63 14.98 10.63
CA ASN A 7 -18.26 15.14 9.22
C ASN A 7 -17.95 16.60 8.82
N ASP A 8 -18.07 17.55 9.74
CA ASP A 8 -17.81 18.99 9.48
C ASP A 8 -16.32 19.25 9.35
N LEU A 9 -15.94 20.43 8.85
CA LEU A 9 -14.53 20.85 8.79
C LEU A 9 -13.94 21.00 10.19
N CYS A 10 -12.72 20.52 10.38
CA CYS A 10 -12.05 20.49 11.66
C CYS A 10 -11.67 21.90 12.14
N PRO A 11 -12.07 22.33 13.36
CA PRO A 11 -11.82 23.70 13.85
C PRO A 11 -10.35 24.11 13.97
N CYS A 12 -9.41 23.16 13.93
CA CYS A 12 -7.97 23.44 13.99
C CYS A 12 -7.37 24.01 12.70
N GLY A 13 -8.19 24.32 11.68
CA GLY A 13 -7.73 24.95 10.43
C GLY A 13 -7.08 23.99 9.42
N SER A 14 -7.06 22.68 9.69
CA SER A 14 -6.38 21.67 8.86
C SER A 14 -7.03 21.37 7.51
N GLY A 15 -8.19 21.96 7.20
CA GLY A 15 -9.00 21.65 6.01
C GLY A 15 -9.64 20.25 5.98
N LYS A 16 -9.31 19.36 6.92
CA LYS A 16 -9.82 17.98 6.98
C LYS A 16 -11.15 17.90 7.74
N LYS A 17 -11.94 16.86 7.50
CA LYS A 17 -13.16 16.57 8.28
C LYS A 17 -12.80 16.20 9.72
N TYR A 18 -13.58 16.65 10.71
CA TYR A 18 -13.26 16.54 12.14
C TYR A 18 -12.89 15.11 12.58
N LYS A 19 -13.61 14.10 12.08
CA LYS A 19 -13.28 12.68 12.29
C LYS A 19 -11.86 12.31 11.89
N LYS A 20 -11.46 12.59 10.64
CA LYS A 20 -10.13 12.26 10.09
C LYS A 20 -9.04 13.28 10.49
N CYS A 21 -9.13 13.90 11.67
CA CYS A 21 -8.16 14.91 12.09
C CYS A 21 -7.93 14.97 13.61
N CYS A 22 -8.99 15.26 14.38
CA CYS A 22 -8.88 15.52 15.83
C CYS A 22 -9.80 14.63 16.68
N LEU A 23 -10.91 14.13 16.13
CA LEU A 23 -11.83 13.27 16.89
C LEU A 23 -11.16 11.97 17.34
N ASP A 24 -10.44 11.31 16.42
CA ASP A 24 -9.81 10.01 16.67
C ASP A 24 -8.47 10.16 17.44
N LYS A 25 -8.19 11.33 18.04
CA LYS A 25 -7.01 11.58 18.89
C LYS A 25 -7.29 11.54 20.39
N GLU A 26 -8.54 11.38 20.81
CA GLU A 26 -8.89 11.06 22.21
C GLU A 26 -9.05 9.55 22.40
N THR A 27 -7.95 8.80 22.33
CA THR A 27 -7.68 7.55 23.07
C THR A 27 -6.36 6.95 22.59
N SER A 28 -5.29 7.12 23.37
CA SER A 28 -4.03 6.41 23.11
C SER A 28 -3.24 6.20 24.40
N ALA A 29 -2.77 4.96 24.61
CA ALA A 29 -2.00 4.54 25.79
C ALA A 29 -0.67 5.29 25.97
N VAL A 30 -0.27 6.10 25.00
CA VAL A 30 0.88 7.01 25.02
C VAL A 30 0.79 8.05 26.15
N GLU A 31 -0.41 8.48 26.56
CA GLU A 31 -0.55 9.54 27.58
C GLU A 31 -0.06 9.10 28.98
N SER A 32 -0.15 7.81 29.30
CA SER A 32 0.36 7.23 30.56
C SER A 32 1.88 7.26 30.66
N ILE A 33 2.59 7.27 29.52
CA ILE A 33 4.06 7.30 29.45
C ILE A 33 4.55 8.75 29.48
N LEU A 34 3.83 9.67 28.84
CA LEU A 34 4.26 11.06 28.63
C LEU A 34 4.32 11.88 29.94
N ARG A 35 3.50 11.57 30.95
CA ARG A 35 3.39 12.35 32.20
C ARG A 35 4.57 12.22 33.17
N LEU A 36 5.54 11.33 32.93
CA LEU A 36 6.66 11.06 33.86
C LEU A 36 7.99 11.73 33.48
N VAL A 37 8.12 12.33 32.29
CA VAL A 37 9.44 12.65 31.70
C VAL A 37 9.59 14.11 31.25
N THR A 38 8.52 14.92 31.22
CA THR A 38 8.58 16.28 30.64
C THR A 38 8.47 17.41 31.68
N THR A 39 9.59 17.67 32.36
CA THR A 39 9.95 19.01 32.82
C THR A 39 11.31 19.39 32.26
N GLU A 40 11.40 20.61 31.73
CA GLU A 40 12.61 21.35 31.29
C GLU A 40 13.18 21.06 29.87
N ASN A 41 12.93 22.06 29.00
CA ASN A 41 13.79 22.69 27.99
C ASN A 41 14.41 21.84 26.84
N ALA A 42 14.26 22.12 25.53
CA ALA A 42 13.98 23.28 24.66
C ALA A 42 15.20 23.86 23.91
N ALA A 43 15.03 24.10 22.60
CA ALA A 43 15.91 24.81 21.64
C ALA A 43 17.30 24.16 21.35
N ALA A 44 18.00 24.30 20.20
CA ALA A 44 17.73 24.68 18.79
C ALA A 44 18.99 24.26 17.95
N GLN A 45 19.20 24.45 16.62
CA GLN A 45 18.48 25.09 15.51
C GLN A 45 18.90 24.44 14.15
N GLU A 46 18.74 25.12 13.01
CA GLU A 46 19.00 24.67 11.62
C GLU A 46 20.17 25.43 10.93
N ALA A 47 20.73 24.89 9.83
CA ALA A 47 21.17 25.58 8.58
C ALA A 47 21.78 24.54 7.60
N VAL A 48 21.19 24.24 6.42
CA VAL A 48 21.26 24.92 5.10
C VAL A 48 22.61 24.81 4.36
N PHE A 49 22.59 24.23 3.14
CA PHE A 49 23.34 24.73 1.96
C PHE A 49 22.78 24.16 0.63
N SER A 50 22.88 24.96 -0.44
CA SER A 50 22.54 24.68 -1.86
C SER A 50 23.82 24.30 -2.66
N GLU A 51 23.90 24.07 -3.99
CA GLU A 51 23.00 24.26 -5.14
C GLU A 51 23.51 23.53 -6.42
N SER A 52 22.61 23.20 -7.35
CA SER A 52 22.81 23.10 -8.83
C SER A 52 23.81 22.13 -9.50
N GLY A 53 23.39 21.58 -10.65
CA GLY A 53 24.26 20.88 -11.62
C GLY A 53 23.46 20.09 -12.67
N GLN A 54 23.10 20.69 -13.81
CA GLN A 54 22.42 20.02 -14.92
C GLN A 54 23.42 19.51 -15.97
N GLU A 55 23.14 18.38 -16.62
CA GLU A 55 23.37 18.22 -18.06
C GLU A 55 22.52 17.10 -18.68
N GLN A 56 22.20 17.21 -19.96
CA GLN A 56 21.30 16.33 -20.71
C GLN A 56 22.06 15.53 -21.77
N SER A 57 21.65 14.28 -22.05
CA SER A 57 21.79 13.74 -23.41
C SER A 57 20.63 12.80 -23.79
N ALA A 58 19.97 13.19 -24.88
CA ALA A 58 19.01 12.41 -25.66
C ALA A 58 19.78 11.60 -26.74
N VAL A 59 19.28 10.61 -27.48
CA VAL A 59 18.07 9.77 -27.53
C VAL A 59 18.36 8.70 -28.61
N GLU A 60 17.77 7.49 -28.55
CA GLU A 60 17.05 6.88 -29.70
C GLU A 60 16.48 5.49 -29.34
N PRO A 61 15.14 5.30 -29.38
CA PRO A 61 14.50 4.01 -29.10
C PRO A 61 14.25 3.17 -30.37
N ALA A 62 14.45 1.86 -30.26
CA ALA A 62 14.13 0.92 -31.34
C ALA A 62 12.61 0.83 -31.59
N VAL A 63 12.22 0.98 -32.85
CA VAL A 63 10.82 1.07 -33.29
C VAL A 63 10.07 -0.26 -33.12
N ARG A 64 8.98 -0.24 -32.36
CA ARG A 64 7.84 -1.16 -32.51
C ARG A 64 6.64 -0.38 -33.05
N THR A 65 6.19 -0.71 -34.25
CA THR A 65 4.99 -0.08 -34.85
C THR A 65 3.70 -0.71 -34.31
N GLU A 66 3.30 -0.29 -33.13
CA GLU A 66 1.92 -0.44 -32.67
C GLU A 66 1.03 0.61 -33.37
N SER A 67 -0.25 0.26 -33.63
CA SER A 67 -1.14 1.15 -34.38
C SER A 67 -1.56 2.35 -33.52
N LYS A 68 -0.85 3.48 -33.64
CA LYS A 68 -1.17 4.72 -32.91
C LYS A 68 -2.66 5.07 -33.02
N LEU A 69 -3.27 5.47 -31.89
CA LEU A 69 -4.64 5.95 -31.89
C LEU A 69 -4.77 7.25 -32.70
N THR A 70 -5.96 7.49 -33.26
CA THR A 70 -6.24 8.69 -34.06
C THR A 70 -7.66 9.21 -33.79
N LEU A 71 -7.90 10.51 -33.98
CA LEU A 71 -9.23 11.11 -33.79
C LEU A 71 -10.34 10.43 -34.63
N PRO A 72 -10.10 10.05 -35.91
CA PRO A 72 -11.10 9.28 -36.67
C PRO A 72 -11.37 7.90 -36.09
N LYS A 73 -10.34 7.20 -35.54
CA LYS A 73 -10.49 5.91 -34.86
C LYS A 73 -11.35 6.07 -33.60
N LEU A 74 -11.08 7.08 -32.76
CA LEU A 74 -11.88 7.38 -31.57
C LEU A 74 -13.34 7.70 -31.91
N LYS A 75 -13.60 8.55 -32.90
CA LYS A 75 -14.98 8.86 -33.35
C LYS A 75 -15.71 7.63 -33.91
N LYS A 76 -14.99 6.74 -34.62
CA LYS A 76 -15.52 5.45 -35.07
C LYS A 76 -15.88 4.54 -33.90
N MET A 77 -15.03 4.47 -32.87
CA MET A 77 -15.30 3.69 -31.66
C MET A 77 -16.58 4.17 -30.96
N VAL A 78 -16.71 5.48 -30.74
CA VAL A 78 -17.92 6.08 -30.12
C VAL A 78 -19.20 5.75 -30.88
N SER A 79 -19.18 5.83 -32.21
CA SER A 79 -20.39 5.70 -33.05
C SER A 79 -20.70 4.28 -33.55
N ARG A 80 -19.80 3.30 -33.36
CA ARG A 80 -19.96 1.94 -33.90
C ARG A 80 -19.58 0.79 -32.98
N GLU A 81 -18.79 1.04 -31.94
CA GLU A 81 -18.18 -0.01 -31.11
C GLU A 81 -18.63 0.11 -29.64
N LEU A 82 -18.77 1.33 -29.12
CA LEU A 82 -19.33 1.61 -27.79
C LEU A 82 -20.86 1.56 -27.79
N LYS A 83 -21.45 1.07 -26.70
CA LYS A 83 -22.90 0.97 -26.50
C LYS A 83 -23.41 2.10 -25.60
N TRP A 84 -24.45 2.81 -26.02
CA TRP A 84 -25.02 3.95 -25.29
C TRP A 84 -26.49 3.68 -24.93
N GLU A 85 -26.88 4.01 -23.70
CA GLU A 85 -28.28 3.85 -23.24
C GLU A 85 -29.18 5.00 -23.74
N HIS A 86 -28.59 6.11 -24.19
CA HIS A 86 -29.31 7.27 -24.72
C HIS A 86 -28.45 8.05 -25.75
N PRO A 87 -29.01 8.60 -26.85
CA PRO A 87 -28.23 9.34 -27.86
C PRO A 87 -27.46 10.56 -27.32
N ALA A 88 -27.97 11.22 -26.27
CA ALA A 88 -27.25 12.32 -25.61
C ALA A 88 -25.95 11.87 -24.91
N HIS A 89 -25.80 10.57 -24.62
CA HIS A 89 -24.55 10.02 -24.08
C HIS A 89 -23.50 9.90 -25.20
N GLU A 90 -23.88 9.38 -26.36
CA GLU A 90 -23.01 9.33 -27.56
C GLU A 90 -22.57 10.73 -28.00
N GLN A 91 -23.49 11.70 -28.02
CA GLN A 91 -23.17 13.09 -28.38
C GLN A 91 -22.16 13.72 -27.41
N LEU A 92 -22.24 13.42 -26.11
CA LEU A 92 -21.29 13.91 -25.11
C LEU A 92 -19.90 13.29 -25.31
N ALA A 93 -19.83 12.00 -25.66
CA ALA A 93 -18.58 11.33 -26.03
C ALA A 93 -17.91 12.00 -27.25
N LEU A 94 -18.68 12.36 -28.28
CA LEU A 94 -18.16 13.13 -29.42
C LEU A 94 -17.70 14.54 -29.01
N GLN A 95 -18.38 15.19 -28.06
CA GLN A 95 -17.97 16.49 -27.52
C GLN A 95 -16.66 16.40 -26.74
N LEU A 96 -16.45 15.35 -25.92
CA LEU A 96 -15.17 15.10 -25.22
C LEU A 96 -13.98 15.03 -26.21
N ILE A 97 -14.15 14.32 -27.33
CA ILE A 97 -13.12 14.26 -28.37
C ILE A 97 -12.79 15.66 -28.89
N GLU A 98 -13.80 16.49 -29.16
CA GLU A 98 -13.59 17.85 -29.69
C GLU A 98 -13.06 18.87 -28.67
N SER A 99 -13.36 18.72 -27.38
CA SER A 99 -12.84 19.61 -26.34
C SER A 99 -11.43 19.24 -25.85
N MET A 100 -11.02 17.98 -26.04
CA MET A 100 -9.71 17.47 -25.59
C MET A 100 -8.65 17.35 -26.70
N ARG A 101 -9.05 17.17 -27.99
CA ARG A 101 -8.18 16.91 -29.16
C ARG A 101 -6.90 17.72 -29.31
N ASN A 102 -6.86 18.96 -28.81
CA ASN A 102 -5.74 19.89 -29.00
C ASN A 102 -4.80 19.96 -27.78
N GLN A 103 -5.27 19.54 -26.60
CA GLN A 103 -4.56 19.69 -25.31
C GLN A 103 -4.02 18.36 -24.80
N TYR A 104 -4.60 17.24 -25.23
CA TYR A 104 -4.29 15.90 -24.76
C TYR A 104 -3.93 14.98 -25.93
N ASP A 105 -3.23 13.89 -25.63
CA ASP A 105 -2.92 12.81 -26.57
C ASP A 105 -4.20 12.03 -26.96
N ARG A 106 -4.10 10.78 -27.42
CA ARG A 106 -5.28 10.01 -27.88
C ARG A 106 -5.66 8.91 -26.89
N GLU A 107 -4.73 8.55 -26.05
CA GLU A 107 -4.77 7.57 -24.99
C GLU A 107 -5.61 8.14 -23.83
N LEU A 108 -5.32 9.36 -23.36
CA LEU A 108 -6.11 10.04 -22.33
C LEU A 108 -7.54 10.40 -22.80
N ILE A 109 -7.70 10.69 -24.10
CA ILE A 109 -9.04 10.89 -24.68
C ILE A 109 -9.81 9.55 -24.72
N LEU A 110 -9.14 8.41 -24.93
CA LEU A 110 -9.77 7.11 -24.83
C LEU A 110 -10.24 6.85 -23.39
N GLU A 111 -9.45 7.19 -22.38
CA GLU A 111 -9.84 7.03 -20.97
C GLU A 111 -11.06 7.90 -20.60
N ALA A 112 -11.11 9.15 -21.06
CA ALA A 112 -12.30 10.00 -20.91
C ALA A 112 -13.57 9.37 -21.52
N LEU A 113 -13.42 8.68 -22.67
CA LEU A 113 -14.51 7.97 -23.36
C LEU A 113 -14.92 6.69 -22.64
N VAL A 114 -13.96 5.93 -22.10
CA VAL A 114 -14.21 4.71 -21.30
C VAL A 114 -14.95 5.08 -20.03
N LEU A 115 -14.45 6.08 -19.27
CA LEU A 115 -15.08 6.59 -18.06
C LEU A 115 -16.52 7.06 -18.32
N TRP A 116 -16.75 7.82 -19.39
CA TRP A 116 -18.10 8.24 -19.74
C TRP A 116 -18.99 7.08 -20.17
N ASN A 117 -18.47 6.11 -20.94
CA ASN A 117 -19.26 4.96 -21.37
C ASN A 117 -19.68 4.10 -20.19
N GLY A 118 -18.75 3.76 -19.29
CA GLY A 118 -19.07 3.05 -18.05
C GLY A 118 -20.12 3.80 -17.22
N PHE A 119 -19.83 5.05 -16.85
CA PHE A 119 -20.70 5.87 -16.00
C PHE A 119 -22.11 6.03 -16.57
N SER A 120 -22.22 6.35 -17.87
CA SER A 120 -23.51 6.61 -18.52
C SER A 120 -24.37 5.36 -18.67
N ARG A 121 -23.75 4.20 -18.87
CA ARG A 121 -24.43 2.90 -18.92
C ARG A 121 -24.98 2.48 -17.56
N GLN A 122 -24.18 2.63 -16.50
CA GLN A 122 -24.55 2.24 -15.15
C GLN A 122 -25.61 3.18 -14.54
N THR A 123 -25.36 4.48 -14.59
CA THR A 123 -26.16 5.48 -13.84
C THR A 123 -27.30 6.09 -14.64
N LYS A 124 -27.32 5.87 -15.97
CA LYS A 124 -28.32 6.39 -16.93
C LYS A 124 -28.62 7.89 -16.73
N PRO A 125 -27.58 8.75 -16.73
CA PRO A 125 -27.69 10.14 -16.27
C PRO A 125 -28.46 11.01 -17.25
N ALA A 126 -29.27 11.93 -16.72
CA ALA A 126 -29.96 12.94 -17.52
C ALA A 126 -28.99 14.07 -17.95
N VAL A 127 -28.57 14.06 -19.22
CA VAL A 127 -27.68 15.07 -19.80
C VAL A 127 -28.49 16.31 -20.23
N LYS A 128 -28.49 17.36 -19.40
CA LYS A 128 -29.12 18.66 -19.73
C LYS A 128 -28.20 19.64 -20.46
N LYS A 129 -26.92 19.70 -20.06
CA LYS A 129 -25.84 20.42 -20.76
C LYS A 129 -24.61 19.53 -20.74
N ALA A 130 -24.17 19.06 -21.91
CA ALA A 130 -23.08 18.09 -22.04
C ALA A 130 -21.77 18.55 -21.39
N GLY A 131 -21.44 19.85 -21.51
CA GLY A 131 -20.30 20.48 -20.83
C GLY A 131 -20.23 20.23 -19.30
N SER A 132 -21.36 19.96 -18.63
CA SER A 132 -21.35 19.66 -17.18
C SER A 132 -20.69 18.33 -16.81
N PHE A 133 -20.78 17.29 -17.67
CA PHE A 133 -20.04 16.05 -17.46
C PHE A 133 -18.68 16.08 -18.17
N CYS A 134 -18.55 16.74 -19.33
CA CYS A 134 -17.24 16.92 -19.98
C CYS A 134 -16.22 17.59 -19.04
N ALA A 135 -16.62 18.70 -18.40
CA ALA A 135 -15.79 19.40 -17.41
C ALA A 135 -15.44 18.53 -16.20
N ALA A 136 -16.37 17.68 -15.74
CA ALA A 136 -16.14 16.82 -14.59
C ALA A 136 -15.18 15.65 -14.90
N ILE A 137 -15.26 15.10 -16.11
CA ILE A 137 -14.35 14.05 -16.59
C ILE A 137 -12.95 14.61 -16.79
N GLU A 138 -12.84 15.77 -17.46
CA GLU A 138 -11.55 16.43 -17.67
C GLU A 138 -10.92 16.87 -16.34
N TYR A 139 -11.72 17.33 -15.37
CA TYR A 139 -11.24 17.60 -14.00
C TYR A 139 -10.65 16.35 -13.33
N LEU A 140 -11.38 15.23 -13.33
CA LEU A 140 -10.94 13.98 -12.69
C LEU A 140 -9.64 13.46 -13.31
N LEU A 141 -9.54 13.43 -14.63
CA LEU A 141 -8.31 13.07 -15.32
C LEU A 141 -7.18 14.09 -15.08
N SER A 142 -7.49 15.36 -14.85
CA SER A 142 -6.49 16.38 -14.53
C SER A 142 -5.86 16.20 -13.14
N GLU A 143 -6.61 15.68 -12.17
CA GLU A 143 -6.09 15.35 -10.84
C GLU A 143 -5.20 14.08 -10.94
N GLU A 144 -5.69 13.03 -11.62
CA GLU A 144 -4.98 11.75 -11.79
C GLU A 144 -3.61 11.92 -12.46
N TYR A 145 -3.55 12.68 -13.57
CA TYR A 145 -2.33 12.90 -14.35
C TYR A 145 -1.52 14.13 -13.90
N GLY A 146 -1.88 14.77 -12.77
CA GLY A 146 -1.14 15.90 -12.20
C GLY A 146 -1.20 17.21 -13.01
N PHE A 147 -2.16 17.36 -13.92
CA PHE A 147 -2.43 18.62 -14.63
C PHE A 147 -3.11 19.68 -13.74
N MET A 148 -3.78 19.25 -12.65
CA MET A 148 -4.31 20.09 -11.56
C MET A 148 -5.20 21.26 -12.05
N LEU A 149 -6.12 21.02 -12.98
CA LEU A 149 -7.01 22.08 -13.51
C LEU A 149 -8.04 22.51 -12.47
N SER A 150 -8.32 23.81 -12.36
CA SER A 150 -9.34 24.24 -11.40
C SER A 150 -10.77 24.10 -11.94
N HIS A 151 -11.73 23.98 -11.02
CA HIS A 151 -13.16 24.12 -11.36
C HIS A 151 -13.54 25.49 -11.95
N ALA A 152 -12.67 26.51 -11.92
CA ALA A 152 -12.92 27.81 -12.55
C ALA A 152 -12.53 27.76 -14.05
N ASP A 153 -11.33 27.26 -14.37
CA ASP A 153 -10.84 27.15 -15.75
C ASP A 153 -11.78 26.27 -16.60
N LEU A 154 -12.24 25.16 -16.02
CA LEU A 154 -13.18 24.24 -16.65
C LEU A 154 -14.63 24.77 -16.67
N ALA A 155 -14.99 25.68 -15.77
CA ALA A 155 -16.29 26.35 -15.80
C ALA A 155 -16.41 27.26 -17.01
N ASP A 156 -15.37 28.05 -17.29
CA ASP A 156 -15.31 28.91 -18.46
C ASP A 156 -15.20 28.10 -19.76
N LYS A 157 -14.30 27.09 -19.82
CA LYS A 157 -14.11 26.22 -21.00
C LYS A 157 -15.41 25.53 -21.47
N TYR A 158 -16.27 25.13 -20.53
CA TYR A 158 -17.50 24.37 -20.81
C TYR A 158 -18.80 25.16 -20.58
N GLU A 159 -18.70 26.46 -20.31
CA GLU A 159 -19.82 27.37 -20.02
C GLU A 159 -20.78 26.83 -18.94
N VAL A 160 -20.23 26.33 -17.84
CA VAL A 160 -20.99 25.79 -16.69
C VAL A 160 -20.50 26.43 -15.40
N THR A 161 -21.23 26.28 -14.29
CA THR A 161 -20.76 26.80 -13.00
C THR A 161 -19.82 25.80 -12.31
N SER A 162 -18.80 26.28 -11.59
CA SER A 162 -17.91 25.44 -10.78
C SER A 162 -18.66 24.57 -9.76
N ALA A 163 -19.78 25.06 -9.22
CA ALA A 163 -20.68 24.27 -8.36
C ALA A 163 -21.39 23.12 -9.10
N THR A 164 -21.64 23.27 -10.41
CA THR A 164 -22.13 22.18 -11.26
C THR A 164 -21.05 21.15 -11.51
N ILE A 165 -19.81 21.59 -11.81
CA ILE A 165 -18.65 20.69 -11.99
C ILE A 165 -18.42 19.89 -10.71
N SER A 166 -18.22 20.53 -9.56
CA SER A 166 -17.98 19.86 -8.27
C SER A 166 -19.03 18.78 -7.94
N ARG A 167 -20.30 19.03 -8.25
CA ARG A 167 -21.38 18.03 -8.09
C ARG A 167 -21.23 16.86 -9.08
N LYS A 168 -20.91 17.11 -10.35
CA LYS A 168 -20.70 16.05 -11.35
C LYS A 168 -19.42 15.27 -11.13
N VAL A 169 -18.35 15.92 -10.70
CA VAL A 169 -17.11 15.29 -10.21
C VAL A 169 -17.44 14.32 -9.09
N LYS A 170 -18.24 14.73 -8.09
CA LYS A 170 -18.67 13.83 -7.00
C LYS A 170 -19.53 12.66 -7.48
N GLU A 171 -20.45 12.88 -8.43
CA GLU A 171 -21.27 11.80 -9.01
C GLU A 171 -20.40 10.76 -9.73
N ILE A 172 -19.45 11.20 -10.57
CA ILE A 172 -18.56 10.31 -11.33
C ILE A 172 -17.52 9.65 -10.42
N TYR A 173 -16.92 10.39 -9.48
CA TYR A 173 -15.94 9.86 -8.52
C TYR A 173 -16.54 8.73 -7.67
N ASN A 174 -17.75 8.92 -7.14
CA ASN A 174 -18.47 7.86 -6.41
C ASN A 174 -18.68 6.60 -7.27
N TYR A 175 -18.91 6.76 -8.58
CA TYR A 175 -19.03 5.64 -9.50
C TYR A 175 -17.68 4.95 -9.76
N VAL A 176 -16.59 5.71 -9.95
CA VAL A 176 -15.24 5.13 -10.15
C VAL A 176 -14.81 4.35 -8.91
N GLU A 177 -15.05 4.87 -7.71
CA GLU A 177 -14.81 4.17 -6.44
C GLU A 177 -15.60 2.86 -6.30
N GLU A 178 -16.81 2.77 -6.88
CA GLU A 178 -17.67 1.59 -6.75
C GLU A 178 -17.50 0.56 -7.88
N TYR A 179 -17.18 1.01 -9.11
CA TYR A 179 -17.19 0.18 -10.32
C TYR A 179 -15.90 0.26 -11.16
N GLY A 180 -14.97 1.17 -10.85
CA GLY A 180 -13.83 1.51 -11.72
C GLY A 180 -14.24 2.33 -12.94
N MET A 181 -13.26 2.80 -13.74
CA MET A 181 -13.54 3.69 -14.88
C MET A 181 -14.40 3.02 -15.97
N GLY A 182 -14.10 1.78 -16.35
CA GLY A 182 -14.89 1.05 -17.36
C GLY A 182 -16.18 0.40 -16.84
N GLY A 183 -16.36 0.35 -15.52
CA GLY A 183 -17.50 -0.29 -14.86
C GLY A 183 -17.57 -1.81 -14.97
N GLU A 184 -18.74 -2.36 -14.67
CA GLU A 184 -19.07 -3.79 -14.82
C GLU A 184 -18.75 -4.34 -16.23
N ALA A 185 -18.77 -3.50 -17.26
CA ALA A 185 -18.42 -3.90 -18.62
C ALA A 185 -16.94 -4.33 -18.75
N ASP A 186 -16.04 -3.72 -17.99
CA ASP A 186 -14.61 -3.99 -18.02
C ASP A 186 -14.22 -5.20 -17.15
N GLU A 187 -15.00 -5.51 -16.12
CA GLU A 187 -15.00 -6.83 -15.47
C GLU A 187 -15.49 -7.91 -16.42
N LEU A 188 -16.65 -7.69 -17.07
CA LEU A 188 -17.21 -8.62 -18.04
C LEU A 188 -16.25 -8.87 -19.22
N ILE A 189 -15.41 -7.91 -19.61
CA ILE A 189 -14.35 -8.13 -20.61
C ILE A 189 -13.24 -9.03 -20.06
N ALA A 190 -12.79 -8.84 -18.81
CA ALA A 190 -11.82 -9.75 -18.18
C ALA A 190 -12.38 -11.18 -18.01
N LEU A 191 -13.65 -11.30 -17.61
CA LEU A 191 -14.38 -12.57 -17.45
C LEU A 191 -14.62 -13.31 -18.78
N ASN A 192 -15.03 -12.59 -19.82
CA ASN A 192 -15.39 -13.19 -21.12
C ASN A 192 -14.25 -13.20 -22.14
N GLY A 193 -13.10 -12.62 -21.80
CA GLY A 193 -11.90 -12.65 -22.64
C GLY A 193 -11.36 -14.08 -22.88
N PRO A 194 -10.45 -14.25 -23.86
CA PRO A 194 -9.72 -15.50 -24.02
C PRO A 194 -8.75 -15.70 -22.84
N GLY A 195 -8.62 -16.94 -22.38
CA GLY A 195 -7.71 -17.31 -21.29
C GLY A 195 -8.26 -18.45 -20.42
N THR A 196 -7.37 -19.07 -19.67
CA THR A 196 -7.67 -20.01 -18.59
C THR A 196 -8.35 -19.31 -17.40
N PRO A 197 -9.04 -20.05 -16.50
CA PRO A 197 -9.60 -19.49 -15.27
C PRO A 197 -8.58 -18.69 -14.45
N LYS A 198 -7.33 -19.19 -14.36
CA LYS A 198 -6.21 -18.55 -13.67
C LYS A 198 -5.82 -17.21 -14.28
N GLU A 199 -5.66 -17.14 -15.61
CA GLU A 199 -5.30 -15.89 -16.31
C GLU A 199 -6.39 -14.81 -16.15
N LYS A 200 -7.67 -15.22 -16.13
CA LYS A 200 -8.80 -14.33 -15.88
C LYS A 200 -8.81 -13.79 -14.45
N ALA A 201 -8.59 -14.67 -13.47
CA ALA A 201 -8.44 -14.28 -12.08
C ALA A 201 -7.26 -13.31 -11.88
N HIS A 202 -6.09 -13.59 -12.47
CA HIS A 202 -4.95 -12.66 -12.44
C HIS A 202 -5.29 -11.30 -13.07
N SER A 203 -6.07 -11.25 -14.15
CA SER A 203 -6.52 -9.97 -14.75
C SER A 203 -7.43 -9.17 -13.81
N LEU A 204 -8.33 -9.82 -13.07
CA LEU A 204 -9.15 -9.17 -12.05
C LEU A 204 -8.29 -8.68 -10.86
N LEU A 205 -7.28 -9.46 -10.47
CA LEU A 205 -6.38 -9.13 -9.36
C LEU A 205 -5.45 -7.96 -9.68
N HIS A 206 -4.99 -7.82 -10.93
CA HIS A 206 -4.28 -6.62 -11.38
C HIS A 206 -5.14 -5.37 -11.17
N LYS A 207 -6.40 -5.41 -11.62
CA LYS A 207 -7.37 -4.32 -11.42
C LYS A 207 -7.68 -4.08 -9.93
N ALA A 208 -7.61 -5.11 -9.09
CA ALA A 208 -7.76 -4.99 -7.65
C ALA A 208 -6.54 -4.33 -6.97
N MET A 209 -5.33 -4.45 -7.54
CA MET A 209 -4.15 -3.70 -7.08
C MET A 209 -4.20 -2.22 -7.50
N GLU A 210 -4.81 -1.92 -8.66
CA GLU A 210 -5.00 -0.55 -9.17
C GLU A 210 -6.20 0.18 -8.53
N ALA A 211 -7.09 -0.54 -7.84
CA ALA A 211 -8.31 0.03 -7.26
C ALA A 211 -8.04 0.81 -5.96
N THR A 212 -8.39 2.10 -5.95
CA THR A 212 -8.29 3.01 -4.78
C THR A 212 -9.24 2.66 -3.63
N SER A 213 -10.34 1.96 -3.92
CA SER A 213 -11.40 1.69 -2.95
C SER A 213 -11.33 0.27 -2.39
N ALA A 214 -11.15 0.13 -1.08
CA ALA A 214 -11.12 -1.18 -0.39
C ALA A 214 -12.34 -2.05 -0.74
N LYS A 215 -13.55 -1.46 -0.84
CA LYS A 215 -14.76 -2.18 -1.30
C LYS A 215 -14.56 -2.83 -2.68
N ARG A 216 -13.92 -2.10 -3.60
CA ARG A 216 -13.68 -2.53 -4.97
C ARG A 216 -12.58 -3.59 -5.07
N ARG A 217 -11.50 -3.42 -4.29
CA ARG A 217 -10.44 -4.43 -4.13
C ARG A 217 -11.01 -5.78 -3.69
N VAL A 218 -11.83 -5.77 -2.64
CA VAL A 218 -12.54 -6.94 -2.11
C VAL A 218 -13.44 -7.59 -3.18
N GLN A 219 -14.32 -6.83 -3.83
CA GLN A 219 -15.22 -7.37 -4.86
C GLN A 219 -14.48 -8.06 -6.01
N LEU A 220 -13.38 -7.47 -6.48
CA LEU A 220 -12.57 -8.04 -7.56
C LEU A 220 -11.83 -9.32 -7.11
N ALA A 221 -11.36 -9.36 -5.86
CA ALA A 221 -10.74 -10.55 -5.27
C ALA A 221 -11.75 -11.68 -5.01
N GLU A 222 -12.96 -11.37 -4.53
CA GLU A 222 -14.07 -12.33 -4.40
C GLU A 222 -14.43 -12.93 -5.78
N THR A 223 -14.62 -12.07 -6.79
CA THR A 223 -14.91 -12.50 -8.17
C THR A 223 -13.79 -13.37 -8.75
N ALA A 224 -12.53 -13.05 -8.45
CA ALA A 224 -11.40 -13.88 -8.87
C ALA A 224 -11.44 -15.30 -8.25
N LEU A 225 -11.84 -15.42 -6.98
CA LEU A 225 -11.97 -16.71 -6.28
C LEU A 225 -13.16 -17.56 -6.77
N GLU A 226 -14.26 -16.95 -7.23
CA GLU A 226 -15.37 -17.68 -7.85
C GLU A 226 -14.94 -18.44 -9.12
N ILE A 227 -13.99 -17.87 -9.87
CA ILE A 227 -13.46 -18.43 -11.11
C ILE A 227 -12.33 -19.43 -10.83
N TYR A 228 -11.49 -19.10 -9.86
CA TYR A 228 -10.22 -19.77 -9.60
C TYR A 228 -9.88 -19.67 -8.09
N PRO A 229 -10.34 -20.63 -7.28
CA PRO A 229 -10.21 -20.58 -5.82
C PRO A 229 -8.79 -20.85 -5.31
N ASP A 230 -7.88 -21.29 -6.17
CA ASP A 230 -6.49 -21.62 -5.81
C ASP A 230 -5.54 -20.43 -6.05
N SER A 231 -6.00 -19.22 -5.71
CA SER A 231 -5.24 -17.95 -5.80
C SER A 231 -4.85 -17.39 -4.42
N PRO A 232 -3.57 -17.50 -4.01
CA PRO A 232 -3.07 -16.84 -2.80
C PRO A 232 -3.24 -15.32 -2.81
N GLU A 233 -3.07 -14.67 -3.98
CA GLU A 233 -3.11 -13.21 -4.09
C GLU A 233 -4.51 -12.64 -3.84
N ALA A 234 -5.56 -13.36 -4.26
CA ALA A 234 -6.94 -12.97 -3.96
C ALA A 234 -7.22 -13.00 -2.45
N TYR A 235 -6.81 -14.07 -1.77
CA TYR A 235 -6.93 -14.17 -0.32
C TYR A 235 -6.07 -13.15 0.44
N LEU A 236 -4.92 -12.73 -0.12
CA LEU A 236 -4.10 -11.67 0.47
C LEU A 236 -4.82 -10.33 0.43
N ILE A 237 -5.43 -9.95 -0.70
CA ILE A 237 -6.23 -8.72 -0.82
C ILE A 237 -7.40 -8.73 0.17
N LEU A 238 -8.12 -9.85 0.29
CA LEU A 238 -9.21 -10.00 1.27
C LEU A 238 -8.74 -9.89 2.73
N ALA A 239 -7.49 -10.25 3.01
CA ALA A 239 -6.90 -10.08 4.33
C ALA A 239 -6.49 -8.62 4.62
N GLU A 240 -5.89 -7.94 3.65
CA GLU A 240 -5.45 -6.55 3.75
C GLU A 240 -6.62 -5.56 3.94
N ASP A 241 -7.73 -5.76 3.22
CA ASP A 241 -8.94 -4.93 3.33
C ASP A 241 -9.90 -5.39 4.45
N SER A 242 -9.49 -6.34 5.29
CA SER A 242 -10.35 -6.87 6.36
C SER A 242 -10.45 -5.91 7.55
N GLU A 243 -11.68 -5.54 7.95
CA GLU A 243 -11.92 -4.73 9.16
C GLU A 243 -11.56 -5.48 10.47
N ASN A 244 -11.32 -6.78 10.41
CA ASN A 244 -11.12 -7.63 11.59
C ASN A 244 -9.91 -8.56 11.43
N GLU A 245 -8.91 -8.34 12.26
CA GLU A 245 -7.68 -9.14 12.43
C GLU A 245 -7.93 -10.66 12.64
N HIS A 246 -9.12 -11.08 13.10
CA HIS A 246 -9.50 -12.50 13.13
C HIS A 246 -9.93 -13.04 11.76
N GLU A 247 -10.69 -12.26 10.97
CA GLU A 247 -11.09 -12.64 9.61
C GLU A 247 -9.89 -12.54 8.64
N ALA A 248 -9.04 -11.53 8.78
CA ALA A 248 -7.77 -11.42 8.05
C ALA A 248 -6.97 -12.74 8.14
N ARG A 249 -6.76 -13.28 9.35
CA ARG A 249 -6.10 -14.59 9.53
C ARG A 249 -6.83 -15.77 8.92
N LYS A 250 -8.16 -15.74 8.80
CA LYS A 250 -8.88 -16.82 8.10
C LYS A 250 -8.59 -16.77 6.60
N PHE A 251 -8.61 -15.58 5.99
CA PHE A 251 -8.23 -15.42 4.58
C PHE A 251 -6.77 -15.80 4.35
N LEU A 252 -5.84 -15.35 5.19
CA LEU A 252 -4.42 -15.73 5.11
C LEU A 252 -4.22 -17.25 5.19
N LYS A 253 -4.90 -17.94 6.13
CA LYS A 253 -4.88 -19.43 6.18
C LYS A 253 -5.47 -20.06 4.93
N ALA A 254 -6.62 -19.58 4.44
CA ALA A 254 -7.26 -20.11 3.25
C ALA A 254 -6.38 -19.96 1.99
N GLY A 255 -5.67 -18.83 1.88
CA GLY A 255 -4.75 -18.56 0.77
C GLY A 255 -3.41 -19.31 0.84
N ILE A 256 -2.91 -19.62 2.03
CA ILE A 256 -1.81 -20.59 2.20
C ILE A 256 -2.24 -21.96 1.66
N GLU A 257 -3.42 -22.44 2.04
CA GLU A 257 -3.94 -23.74 1.55
C GLU A 257 -4.26 -23.71 0.05
N ALA A 258 -4.71 -22.57 -0.49
CA ALA A 258 -4.86 -22.35 -1.93
C ALA A 258 -3.53 -22.51 -2.68
N GLY A 259 -2.47 -21.85 -2.21
CA GLY A 259 -1.14 -21.95 -2.84
C GLY A 259 -0.48 -23.32 -2.68
N ARG A 260 -0.79 -24.07 -1.60
CA ARG A 260 -0.41 -25.48 -1.48
C ARG A 260 -1.05 -26.34 -2.58
N ARG A 261 -2.35 -26.16 -2.84
CA ARG A 261 -3.06 -26.90 -3.90
C ARG A 261 -2.57 -26.53 -5.30
N GLU A 262 -2.38 -25.24 -5.57
CA GLU A 262 -1.94 -24.75 -6.88
C GLU A 262 -0.54 -25.25 -7.27
N LEU A 263 0.44 -25.13 -6.37
CA LEU A 263 1.80 -25.58 -6.67
C LEU A 263 1.92 -27.11 -6.59
N GLY A 264 1.27 -27.72 -5.59
CA GLY A 264 1.31 -29.16 -5.34
C GLY A 264 2.64 -29.67 -4.75
N GLU A 265 2.55 -30.76 -3.99
CA GLU A 265 3.66 -31.33 -3.21
C GLU A 265 4.94 -31.62 -4.04
N LEU A 266 4.80 -32.06 -5.29
CA LEU A 266 5.94 -32.33 -6.16
C LEU A 266 6.70 -31.05 -6.56
N TYR A 267 5.99 -29.94 -6.75
CA TYR A 267 6.63 -28.65 -7.04
C TYR A 267 7.32 -28.11 -5.79
N PHE A 268 6.65 -28.19 -4.62
CA PHE A 268 7.25 -27.87 -3.32
C PHE A 268 8.56 -28.63 -3.10
N ALA A 269 8.55 -29.96 -3.23
CA ALA A 269 9.73 -30.79 -3.03
C ALA A 269 10.87 -30.48 -4.01
N LYS A 270 10.55 -30.19 -5.28
CA LYS A 270 11.55 -29.90 -6.33
C LYS A 270 12.17 -28.51 -6.21
N HIS A 271 11.39 -27.51 -5.77
CA HIS A 271 11.81 -26.10 -5.77
C HIS A 271 12.18 -25.57 -4.37
N LYS A 272 12.07 -26.38 -3.31
CA LYS A 272 12.43 -26.02 -1.92
C LYS A 272 13.81 -25.37 -1.82
N GLY A 273 13.88 -24.28 -1.05
CA GLY A 273 15.05 -23.41 -0.88
C GLY A 273 15.14 -22.28 -1.90
N TYR A 274 14.56 -22.45 -3.10
CA TYR A 274 14.71 -21.52 -4.23
C TYR A 274 13.40 -20.82 -4.63
N PHE A 275 12.36 -20.82 -3.79
CA PHE A 275 11.03 -20.33 -4.15
C PHE A 275 11.08 -18.92 -4.77
N TRP A 276 11.83 -17.98 -4.17
CA TRP A 276 11.88 -16.60 -4.68
C TRP A 276 12.39 -16.47 -6.12
N GLY A 277 13.16 -17.43 -6.63
CA GLY A 277 13.59 -17.49 -8.02
C GLY A 277 12.48 -17.78 -9.03
N PHE A 278 11.35 -18.35 -8.58
CA PHE A 278 10.21 -18.74 -9.42
C PHE A 278 9.01 -17.82 -9.18
N HIS A 279 8.57 -17.14 -10.24
CA HIS A 279 7.45 -16.19 -10.18
C HIS A 279 6.17 -16.82 -9.64
N GLU A 280 5.94 -18.08 -9.97
CA GLU A 280 4.78 -18.89 -9.61
C GLU A 280 4.65 -19.12 -8.09
N THR A 281 5.76 -19.11 -7.34
CA THR A 281 5.75 -19.39 -5.89
C THR A 281 5.81 -18.14 -5.03
N ARG A 282 6.14 -16.97 -5.60
CA ARG A 282 6.16 -15.69 -4.87
C ARG A 282 4.81 -15.35 -4.20
N PRO A 283 3.63 -15.60 -4.81
CA PRO A 283 2.34 -15.44 -4.14
C PRO A 283 2.23 -16.24 -2.83
N TYR A 284 2.74 -17.48 -2.83
CA TYR A 284 2.72 -18.34 -1.66
C TYR A 284 3.63 -17.81 -0.54
N ILE A 285 4.86 -17.39 -0.88
CA ILE A 285 5.79 -16.80 0.10
C ILE A 285 5.21 -15.52 0.71
N ARG A 286 4.62 -14.64 -0.12
CA ARG A 286 3.99 -13.38 0.34
C ARG A 286 2.88 -13.63 1.35
N ILE A 287 1.94 -14.55 1.07
CA ILE A 287 0.84 -14.82 2.01
C ILE A 287 1.31 -15.52 3.29
N CYS A 288 2.35 -16.37 3.21
CA CYS A 288 3.02 -16.92 4.39
C CYS A 288 3.64 -15.81 5.25
N GLN A 289 4.31 -14.82 4.64
CA GLN A 289 4.88 -13.68 5.35
C GLN A 289 3.78 -12.86 6.05
N SER A 290 2.73 -12.47 5.33
CA SER A 290 1.60 -11.73 5.91
C SER A 290 0.91 -12.50 7.05
N TYR A 291 0.83 -13.83 6.96
CA TYR A 291 0.34 -14.68 8.04
C TYR A 291 1.26 -14.67 9.27
N ALA A 292 2.57 -14.78 9.07
CA ALA A 292 3.55 -14.72 10.15
C ALA A 292 3.50 -13.37 10.90
N GLU A 293 3.43 -12.27 10.16
CA GLU A 293 3.32 -10.91 10.68
C GLU A 293 2.00 -10.70 11.45
N SER A 294 0.88 -11.13 10.88
CA SER A 294 -0.43 -11.11 11.56
C SER A 294 -0.47 -11.99 12.82
N CYS A 295 0.20 -13.15 12.83
CA CYS A 295 0.37 -13.95 14.05
C CYS A 295 1.23 -13.22 15.09
N TRP A 296 2.31 -12.58 14.65
CA TRP A 296 3.18 -11.81 15.53
C TRP A 296 2.46 -10.62 16.15
N PHE A 297 1.80 -9.75 15.37
CA PHE A 297 1.05 -8.62 15.93
C PHE A 297 -0.15 -9.10 16.75
N GLY A 298 -0.82 -10.19 16.34
CA GLY A 298 -1.94 -10.82 17.03
C GLY A 298 -1.61 -11.63 18.28
N GLY A 299 -0.39 -11.58 18.81
CA GLY A 299 0.00 -12.21 20.07
C GLY A 299 0.64 -13.60 19.94
N LYS A 300 0.41 -14.31 18.82
CA LYS A 300 0.72 -15.72 18.56
C LYS A 300 2.18 -15.93 18.14
N ALA A 301 3.11 -15.77 19.07
CA ALA A 301 4.54 -15.85 18.80
C ALA A 301 5.01 -17.24 18.29
N GLU A 302 4.39 -18.33 18.73
CA GLU A 302 4.74 -19.70 18.31
C GLU A 302 4.31 -19.97 16.84
N GLU A 303 3.04 -19.72 16.48
CA GLU A 303 2.55 -19.79 15.09
C GLU A 303 3.31 -18.84 14.14
N ALA A 304 3.85 -17.73 14.65
CA ALA A 304 4.71 -16.83 13.87
C ALA A 304 6.10 -17.44 13.62
N ALA A 305 6.73 -18.04 14.63
CA ALA A 305 8.02 -18.72 14.49
C ALA A 305 7.95 -19.85 13.46
N GLU A 306 6.96 -20.75 13.60
CA GLU A 306 6.74 -21.89 12.69
C GLU A 306 6.61 -21.43 11.22
N MET A 307 5.89 -20.35 10.96
CA MET A 307 5.71 -19.84 9.60
C MET A 307 6.98 -19.16 9.06
N LEU A 308 7.73 -18.44 9.89
CA LEU A 308 8.99 -17.81 9.50
C LEU A 308 10.07 -18.85 9.22
N GLU A 309 10.14 -19.91 10.03
CA GLU A 309 10.99 -21.08 9.79
C GLU A 309 10.64 -21.73 8.43
N HIS A 310 9.35 -21.97 8.18
CA HIS A 310 8.85 -22.50 6.90
C HIS A 310 9.20 -21.62 5.70
N ILE A 311 9.12 -20.28 5.83
CA ILE A 311 9.57 -19.35 4.77
C ILE A 311 11.07 -19.51 4.53
N LEU A 312 11.91 -19.56 5.57
CA LEU A 312 13.36 -19.73 5.43
C LEU A 312 13.77 -21.10 4.89
N GLU A 313 12.95 -22.14 5.08
CA GLU A 313 13.14 -23.45 4.46
C GLU A 313 12.82 -23.46 2.95
N LEU A 314 11.87 -22.63 2.51
CA LEU A 314 11.47 -22.52 1.11
C LEU A 314 12.29 -21.47 0.34
N ASN A 315 12.86 -20.49 1.05
CA ASN A 315 13.60 -19.34 0.53
C ASN A 315 14.90 -19.16 1.35
N THR A 316 15.94 -19.93 1.06
CA THR A 316 17.15 -19.97 1.91
C THR A 316 17.98 -18.69 1.88
N ASP A 317 17.88 -17.94 0.79
CA ASP A 317 18.54 -16.63 0.60
C ASP A 317 17.78 -15.50 1.32
N ASP A 318 16.59 -15.80 1.86
CA ASP A 318 15.72 -14.89 2.60
C ASP A 318 15.56 -13.50 1.98
N ASN A 319 15.19 -13.48 0.70
CA ASN A 319 14.87 -12.24 -0.03
C ASN A 319 13.70 -11.43 0.59
N THR A 320 12.97 -12.02 1.52
CA THR A 320 11.84 -11.45 2.26
C THR A 320 12.19 -10.84 3.62
N GLY A 321 13.40 -11.09 4.15
CA GLY A 321 13.81 -10.59 5.47
C GLY A 321 13.17 -11.31 6.68
N ALA A 322 12.61 -12.51 6.49
CA ALA A 322 11.94 -13.29 7.53
C ALA A 322 12.86 -13.57 8.75
N ARG A 323 14.18 -13.64 8.53
CA ARG A 323 15.19 -13.80 9.58
C ARG A 323 15.14 -12.74 10.68
N TYR A 324 14.80 -11.49 10.33
CA TYR A 324 14.81 -10.37 11.28
C TYR A 324 13.65 -10.51 12.26
N LEU A 325 12.45 -10.81 11.75
CA LEU A 325 11.29 -11.05 12.60
C LEU A 325 11.45 -12.34 13.41
N LEU A 326 12.05 -13.40 12.84
CA LEU A 326 12.29 -14.66 13.56
C LEU A 326 13.23 -14.46 14.76
N ALA A 327 14.30 -13.68 14.61
CA ALA A 327 15.16 -13.29 15.72
C ALA A 327 14.37 -12.56 16.82
N ALA A 328 13.50 -11.61 16.44
CA ALA A 328 12.63 -10.89 17.37
C ALA A 328 11.70 -11.81 18.16
N VAL A 329 11.05 -12.75 17.46
CA VAL A 329 10.13 -13.75 18.00
C VAL A 329 10.83 -14.65 19.02
N TYR A 330 12.00 -15.20 18.68
CA TYR A 330 12.78 -16.04 19.60
C TYR A 330 13.26 -15.25 20.82
N LEU A 331 13.72 -14.00 20.65
CA LEU A 331 14.12 -13.15 21.77
C LEU A 331 12.94 -12.84 22.70
N TYR A 332 11.76 -12.55 22.15
CA TYR A 332 10.54 -12.30 22.93
C TYR A 332 10.14 -13.53 23.73
N SER A 333 10.04 -14.68 23.06
CA SER A 333 9.72 -15.99 23.65
C SER A 333 10.85 -16.60 24.51
N ASN A 334 11.94 -15.85 24.73
CA ASN A 334 13.10 -16.23 25.53
C ASN A 334 13.83 -17.51 25.07
N GLN A 335 13.70 -17.86 23.79
CA GLN A 335 14.39 -18.97 23.13
C GLN A 335 15.81 -18.53 22.72
N LEU A 336 16.63 -18.14 23.69
CA LEU A 336 17.88 -17.41 23.46
C LEU A 336 18.90 -18.17 22.59
N LYS A 337 18.88 -19.51 22.63
CA LYS A 337 19.74 -20.36 21.77
C LYS A 337 19.34 -20.27 20.29
N GLU A 338 18.05 -20.16 20.01
CA GLU A 338 17.52 -20.06 18.65
C GLU A 338 17.77 -18.66 18.08
N ALA A 339 17.51 -17.62 18.87
CA ALA A 339 17.91 -16.25 18.54
C ALA A 339 19.42 -16.15 18.23
N GLU A 340 20.27 -16.73 19.08
CA GLU A 340 21.73 -16.78 18.87
C GLU A 340 22.12 -17.55 17.61
N ARG A 341 21.40 -18.64 17.25
CA ARG A 341 21.60 -19.35 15.97
C ARG A 341 21.24 -18.49 14.76
N VAL A 342 20.11 -17.79 14.78
CA VAL A 342 19.68 -16.91 13.67
C VAL A 342 20.63 -15.72 13.52
N ILE A 343 20.93 -15.01 14.61
CA ILE A 343 21.86 -13.87 14.64
C ILE A 343 23.27 -14.30 14.19
N LYS A 344 23.70 -15.52 14.49
CA LYS A 344 24.98 -16.04 13.98
C LYS A 344 24.90 -16.38 12.49
N LYS A 345 23.91 -17.19 12.07
CA LYS A 345 23.80 -17.69 10.69
C LYS A 345 23.70 -16.56 9.66
N TYR A 346 22.93 -15.51 10.00
CA TYR A 346 22.63 -14.44 9.05
C TYR A 346 23.24 -13.09 9.44
N GLY A 347 23.55 -12.85 10.70
CA GLY A 347 23.94 -11.52 11.19
C GLY A 347 25.42 -11.20 11.13
N GLU A 348 26.32 -12.17 10.90
CA GLU A 348 27.78 -11.94 10.96
C GLU A 348 28.24 -10.87 9.95
N ASP A 349 27.78 -10.93 8.70
CA ASP A 349 28.10 -9.95 7.64
C ASP A 349 26.93 -9.00 7.28
N ASP A 350 25.78 -9.12 7.94
CA ASP A 350 24.57 -8.33 7.67
C ASP A 350 24.61 -7.00 8.45
N ALA A 351 24.54 -5.90 7.70
CA ALA A 351 24.67 -4.53 8.19
C ALA A 351 23.33 -3.91 8.66
N ALA A 352 22.22 -4.65 8.66
CA ALA A 352 20.92 -4.10 9.04
C ALA A 352 20.84 -3.74 10.53
N ALA A 353 20.06 -2.70 10.82
CA ALA A 353 19.74 -2.28 12.18
C ALA A 353 19.18 -3.43 13.03
N ALA A 354 18.38 -4.31 12.42
CA ALA A 354 17.72 -5.42 13.12
C ALA A 354 18.67 -6.28 13.95
N PHE A 355 19.69 -6.89 13.32
CA PHE A 355 20.64 -7.72 14.06
C PHE A 355 21.55 -6.90 15.00
N ALA A 356 21.86 -5.65 14.67
CA ALA A 356 22.67 -4.79 15.53
C ALA A 356 21.95 -4.50 16.87
N TYR A 357 20.65 -4.23 16.83
CA TYR A 357 19.84 -4.00 18.04
C TYR A 357 19.41 -5.30 18.72
N ASP A 358 19.12 -6.37 17.98
CA ASP A 358 18.76 -7.68 18.56
C ASP A 358 19.93 -8.33 19.32
N ARG A 359 21.18 -8.03 18.96
CA ARG A 359 22.38 -8.37 19.75
C ARG A 359 22.39 -7.71 21.14
N ILE A 360 21.89 -6.47 21.27
CA ILE A 360 21.73 -5.79 22.57
C ILE A 360 20.73 -6.56 23.42
N VAL A 361 19.59 -6.93 22.82
CA VAL A 361 18.52 -7.66 23.49
C VAL A 361 18.99 -9.04 23.95
N LEU A 362 19.75 -9.76 23.11
CA LEU A 362 20.34 -11.05 23.45
C LEU A 362 21.33 -10.94 24.62
N GLU A 363 22.25 -9.97 24.61
CA GLU A 363 23.18 -9.72 25.71
C GLU A 363 22.44 -9.36 27.01
N TYR A 364 21.43 -8.48 26.93
CA TYR A 364 20.62 -8.10 28.09
C TYR A 364 19.88 -9.30 28.70
N LYS A 365 19.28 -10.16 27.86
CA LYS A 365 18.57 -11.36 28.32
C LYS A 365 19.50 -12.46 28.85
N LYS A 366 20.76 -12.54 28.38
CA LYS A 366 21.76 -13.52 28.88
C LYS A 366 22.47 -13.03 30.15
N ASN A 367 22.87 -11.76 30.19
CA ASN A 367 23.87 -11.24 31.13
C ASN A 367 23.45 -9.93 31.86
N GLY A 368 22.33 -9.31 31.48
CA GLY A 368 21.85 -8.05 32.06
C GLY A 368 22.64 -6.82 31.58
N ILE A 369 22.75 -5.80 32.43
CA ILE A 369 23.43 -4.54 32.10
C ILE A 369 24.93 -4.67 32.35
N THR A 370 25.67 -5.00 31.30
CA THR A 370 27.13 -5.20 31.33
C THR A 370 27.89 -4.09 30.58
N SER A 371 29.23 -4.09 30.70
CA SER A 371 30.09 -3.28 29.82
C SER A 371 30.01 -3.72 28.35
N GLN A 372 29.68 -4.99 28.09
CA GLN A 372 29.46 -5.50 26.74
C GLN A 372 28.15 -4.96 26.15
N LEU A 373 27.07 -4.90 26.93
CA LEU A 373 25.80 -4.25 26.54
C LEU A 373 26.03 -2.78 26.14
N LYS A 374 26.82 -2.04 26.95
CA LYS A 374 27.23 -0.66 26.64
C LYS A 374 27.97 -0.56 25.30
N MET A 375 28.85 -1.51 25.00
CA MET A 375 29.58 -1.53 23.74
C MET A 375 28.66 -1.84 22.55
N LEU A 376 27.81 -2.87 22.68
CA LEU A 376 26.83 -3.25 21.64
C LEU A 376 25.86 -2.11 21.31
N TYR A 377 25.40 -1.35 22.31
CA TYR A 377 24.53 -0.19 22.06
C TYR A 377 25.24 0.92 21.27
N ARG A 378 26.54 1.18 21.51
CA ARG A 378 27.31 2.13 20.69
C ARG A 378 27.47 1.63 19.26
N VAL A 379 27.71 0.34 19.06
CA VAL A 379 27.81 -0.28 17.73
C VAL A 379 26.48 -0.16 16.98
N ALA A 380 25.35 -0.51 17.62
CA ALA A 380 24.04 -0.42 17.00
C ALA A 380 23.64 1.02 16.64
N ARG A 381 23.98 2.01 17.47
CA ARG A 381 23.84 3.44 17.14
C ARG A 381 24.73 3.89 15.98
N GLY A 382 25.86 3.21 15.76
CA GLY A 382 26.74 3.41 14.61
C GLY A 382 26.16 2.83 13.31
N VAL A 383 25.46 1.69 13.41
CA VAL A 383 24.73 1.07 12.29
C VAL A 383 23.51 1.92 11.91
N ASN A 384 22.61 2.17 12.87
CA ASN A 384 21.47 3.05 12.66
C ASN A 384 21.23 3.93 13.89
N LYS A 385 21.55 5.22 13.73
CA LYS A 385 21.41 6.26 14.77
C LYS A 385 19.96 6.68 15.03
N HIS A 386 19.02 6.33 14.17
CA HIS A 386 17.63 6.76 14.22
C HIS A 386 16.73 5.84 15.05
N VAL A 387 17.09 4.55 15.19
CA VAL A 387 16.33 3.59 16.01
C VAL A 387 16.03 4.11 17.42
N PRO A 388 16.98 4.69 18.20
CA PRO A 388 16.68 5.19 19.54
C PRO A 388 15.70 6.37 19.54
N ASP A 389 15.70 7.21 18.50
CA ASP A 389 14.78 8.35 18.41
C ASP A 389 13.32 7.86 18.40
N TYR A 390 13.02 6.86 17.58
CA TYR A 390 11.68 6.29 17.47
C TYR A 390 11.35 5.35 18.64
N LEU A 391 12.30 4.50 19.02
CA LEU A 391 12.14 3.48 20.07
C LEU A 391 11.90 4.10 21.46
N LEU A 392 12.55 5.22 21.77
CA LEU A 392 12.41 5.92 23.04
C LEU A 392 11.34 7.04 22.99
N GLY A 393 10.63 7.18 21.86
CA GLY A 393 9.54 8.15 21.70
C GLY A 393 9.96 9.62 21.55
N VAL A 394 11.24 9.89 21.26
CA VAL A 394 11.73 11.24 20.91
C VAL A 394 11.12 11.69 19.58
N LYS A 395 10.99 10.77 18.62
CA LYS A 395 10.23 10.93 17.38
C LYS A 395 8.98 10.05 17.42
N ARG A 396 7.90 10.54 16.81
CA ARG A 396 6.68 9.75 16.63
C ARG A 396 6.85 8.80 15.45
N LEU A 397 6.44 7.55 15.62
CA LEU A 397 6.27 6.63 14.52
C LEU A 397 5.15 7.11 13.58
N PRO A 398 5.26 6.88 12.26
CA PRO A 398 4.15 7.03 11.33
C PRO A 398 3.04 6.01 11.61
N HIS A 399 1.89 6.20 10.99
CA HIS A 399 0.76 5.26 11.09
C HIS A 399 0.92 4.02 10.21
N ASN A 400 1.74 4.10 9.16
CA ASN A 400 2.00 3.04 8.19
C ASN A 400 3.51 2.74 8.15
N LEU A 401 3.88 1.55 7.70
CA LEU A 401 5.26 1.23 7.31
C LEU A 401 5.69 2.10 6.11
N PRO A 402 7.00 2.34 5.93
CA PRO A 402 7.53 3.09 4.78
C PRO A 402 7.52 2.25 3.50
N ASP A 403 7.25 2.88 2.35
CA ASP A 403 7.22 2.20 1.04
C ASP A 403 8.61 1.71 0.58
N PHE A 404 9.68 2.36 1.06
CA PHE A 404 11.07 2.04 0.73
C PHE A 404 11.95 2.18 1.98
N VAL A 405 12.87 1.23 2.15
CA VAL A 405 13.81 1.14 3.28
C VAL A 405 15.24 1.13 2.76
N GLY A 406 16.06 2.08 3.21
CA GLY A 406 17.50 2.13 2.95
C GLY A 406 18.31 1.77 4.19
N MET A 407 19.39 1.00 4.03
CA MET A 407 20.27 0.64 5.16
C MET A 407 20.82 1.87 5.87
N GLY A 408 20.65 1.95 7.19
CA GLY A 408 21.10 3.04 8.05
C GLY A 408 20.20 4.29 8.07
N ASP A 409 19.12 4.33 7.30
CA ASP A 409 18.24 5.50 7.19
C ASP A 409 17.14 5.55 8.27
N SER A 410 16.26 6.56 8.22
CA SER A 410 15.14 6.69 9.16
C SER A 410 14.00 5.70 8.91
N ASN A 411 13.85 5.18 7.70
CA ASN A 411 12.80 4.24 7.31
C ASN A 411 13.12 2.83 7.81
N GLU A 412 14.38 2.39 7.73
CA GLU A 412 14.86 1.16 8.39
C GLU A 412 14.60 1.22 9.91
N ALA A 413 14.85 2.38 10.52
CA ALA A 413 14.58 2.56 11.94
C ALA A 413 13.09 2.51 12.29
N ILE A 414 12.21 3.04 11.42
CA ILE A 414 10.76 2.97 11.57
C ILE A 414 10.28 1.53 11.44
N GLU A 415 10.70 0.82 10.38
CA GLU A 415 10.36 -0.58 10.14
C GLU A 415 10.80 -1.44 11.33
N TYR A 416 12.07 -1.37 11.72
CA TYR A 416 12.60 -2.11 12.87
C TYR A 416 11.77 -1.87 14.15
N VAL A 417 11.49 -0.61 14.50
CA VAL A 417 10.78 -0.30 15.75
C VAL A 417 9.32 -0.76 15.71
N ILE A 418 8.66 -0.73 14.54
CA ILE A 418 7.29 -1.25 14.37
C ILE A 418 7.29 -2.79 14.46
N MET A 419 8.13 -3.46 13.67
CA MET A 419 8.19 -4.93 13.61
C MET A 419 8.64 -5.53 14.95
N HIS A 420 9.60 -4.92 15.64
CA HIS A 420 10.10 -5.38 16.94
C HIS A 420 9.37 -4.76 18.15
N SER A 421 8.28 -4.02 17.93
CA SER A 421 7.55 -3.30 18.99
C SER A 421 7.18 -4.16 20.21
N ARG A 422 6.65 -5.38 19.99
CA ARG A 422 6.31 -6.33 21.07
C ARG A 422 7.53 -6.78 21.87
N LEU A 423 8.69 -6.95 21.22
CA LEU A 423 9.94 -7.32 21.87
C LEU A 423 10.38 -6.22 22.84
N TRP A 424 10.48 -4.98 22.35
CA TRP A 424 10.93 -3.87 23.17
C TRP A 424 9.95 -3.51 24.30
N ALA A 425 8.63 -3.61 24.04
CA ALA A 425 7.61 -3.44 25.07
C ALA A 425 7.74 -4.45 26.23
N SER A 426 8.31 -5.64 26.00
CA SER A 426 8.55 -6.61 27.07
C SER A 426 9.79 -6.31 27.93
N MET A 427 10.54 -5.24 27.66
CA MET A 427 11.80 -4.91 28.34
C MET A 427 11.90 -3.42 28.76
N PRO A 428 10.94 -2.92 29.58
CA PRO A 428 10.89 -1.51 29.97
C PRO A 428 12.15 -1.02 30.71
N ASP A 429 12.86 -1.89 31.43
CA ASP A 429 14.07 -1.50 32.15
C ASP A 429 15.30 -1.35 31.23
N LEU A 430 15.35 -2.09 30.11
CA LEU A 430 16.35 -1.86 29.07
C LEU A 430 16.11 -0.52 28.38
N LEU A 431 14.86 -0.18 28.07
CA LEU A 431 14.49 1.13 27.51
C LEU A 431 14.84 2.30 28.46
N LYS A 432 14.52 2.17 29.77
CA LYS A 432 14.92 3.15 30.80
C LYS A 432 16.44 3.30 30.92
N TRP A 433 17.20 2.23 30.66
CA TRP A 433 18.66 2.27 30.67
C TRP A 433 19.21 2.97 29.42
N MET A 434 18.66 2.66 28.22
CA MET A 434 19.02 3.31 26.95
C MET A 434 18.78 4.82 26.99
N LEU A 435 17.68 5.27 27.61
CA LEU A 435 17.36 6.69 27.81
C LEU A 435 18.39 7.45 28.68
N LYS A 436 19.24 6.74 29.42
CA LYS A 436 20.31 7.30 30.28
C LYS A 436 21.73 7.18 29.68
N GLN A 437 21.86 6.72 28.42
CA GLN A 437 23.15 6.49 27.75
C GLN A 437 23.44 7.53 26.66
#